data_AF-A0A7C1RNU0-F1
#
_entry.id   AF-A0A7C1RNU0-F1
#
_cell.length_a   1.000
_cell.length_b   1.000
_cell.length_c   1.000
_cell.angle_alpha   90.00
_cell.angle_beta   90.00
_cell.angle_gamma   90.00
#
_symmetry.space_group_name_H-M   'P 1'
#
loop_
_entity.id
_entity.type
_entity.pdbx_description
1 polymer ?
#
loop_
_entity_poly.entity_id
_entity_poly.type
_entity_poly.pdbx_seq_one_letter_code
_entity_poly.pdbx_strand_id
1 'polypeptide(L)'
;MNISLSPSSAETFKERAVGEGPRKLAGPSWTHRVSPKDLIKTRWQLLLMVAGAFADYFTFGFFMACGFGTFLVGVFKEGFFMALQYGTWPMAAIAALHLFFRYPFTWLLERNLDFIIKDLGCGFFRPTGMVKFRTWREETFEAPFIEFDPYISYHVQPKGPVSYKLQLRHRYSGWQTAVAEVHSTLKVELYAHWDELQRYMDVTQPLPDIPALEPYRHLDPTTAEFDAAGKRERPSD
;
A
#
# COMPACT_ATOMS: atom_id res chain seq x y z
N MET A 1 20.00 -20.81 8.35
CA MET A 1 19.36 -21.69 9.36
C MET A 1 18.23 -22.42 8.65
N ASN A 2 18.03 -23.73 8.86
CA ASN A 2 16.92 -24.47 8.21
C ASN A 2 15.62 -24.20 8.98
N ILE A 3 14.94 -23.10 8.67
CA ILE A 3 13.65 -22.76 9.27
C ILE A 3 12.56 -23.29 8.33
N SER A 4 12.25 -24.59 8.44
CA SER A 4 11.12 -25.18 7.72
C SER A 4 9.89 -25.15 8.63
N LEU A 5 8.84 -24.45 8.21
CA LEU A 5 7.56 -24.49 8.93
C LEU A 5 7.01 -25.92 8.89
N SER A 6 6.85 -26.50 10.08
CA SER A 6 6.37 -27.88 10.24
C SER A 6 4.83 -27.94 10.25
N PRO A 7 4.22 -29.11 9.99
CA PRO A 7 2.78 -29.30 10.16
C PRO A 7 2.26 -28.92 11.57
N SER A 8 3.09 -29.06 12.61
CA SER A 8 2.72 -28.64 13.97
C SER A 8 2.51 -27.13 14.10
N SER A 9 3.24 -26.30 13.34
CA SER A 9 2.98 -24.85 13.29
C SER A 9 1.59 -24.55 12.72
N ALA A 10 1.12 -25.37 11.75
CA ALA A 10 -0.23 -25.26 11.18
C ALA A 10 -1.35 -25.49 12.21
N GLU A 11 -1.15 -26.43 13.13
CA GLU A 11 -2.10 -26.67 14.24
C GLU A 11 -2.14 -25.50 15.21
N THR A 12 -0.98 -24.93 15.57
CA THR A 12 -0.90 -23.75 16.44
C THR A 12 -1.63 -22.54 15.84
N PHE A 13 -1.55 -22.33 14.52
CA PHE A 13 -2.33 -21.28 13.85
C PHE A 13 -3.84 -21.51 13.95
N LYS A 14 -4.30 -22.76 13.77
CA LYS A 14 -5.73 -23.11 13.88
C LYS A 14 -6.24 -22.89 15.31
N GLU A 15 -5.47 -23.28 16.32
CA GLU A 15 -5.80 -23.04 17.72
C GLU A 15 -5.88 -21.55 18.05
N ARG A 16 -4.91 -20.74 17.59
CA ARG A 16 -4.94 -19.27 17.74
C ARG A 16 -6.08 -18.61 16.99
N ALA A 17 -6.51 -19.17 15.86
CA ALA A 17 -7.64 -18.67 15.08
C ALA A 17 -9.01 -19.00 15.71
N VAL A 18 -9.12 -20.14 16.41
CA VAL A 18 -10.37 -20.65 17.02
C VAL A 18 -10.54 -20.22 18.49
N GLY A 19 -9.45 -20.01 19.24
CA GLY A 19 -9.50 -19.79 20.69
C GLY A 19 -10.16 -18.48 21.15
N GLU A 20 -11.04 -18.57 22.16
CA GLU A 20 -11.68 -17.46 22.88
C GLU A 20 -10.77 -16.79 23.93
N GLY A 21 -9.44 -16.80 23.74
CA GLY A 21 -8.49 -16.25 24.71
C GLY A 21 -8.34 -14.72 24.61
N PRO A 22 -7.88 -14.04 25.69
CA PRO A 22 -7.76 -12.57 25.75
C PRO A 22 -6.61 -11.99 24.91
N ARG A 23 -6.06 -12.74 23.95
CA ARG A 23 -4.92 -12.33 23.11
C ARG A 23 -5.33 -12.08 21.65
N LYS A 24 -6.52 -11.51 21.41
CA LYS A 24 -6.68 -10.72 20.20
C LYS A 24 -5.80 -9.50 20.39
N LEU A 25 -4.68 -9.44 19.68
CA LEU A 25 -3.92 -8.21 19.52
C LEU A 25 -4.91 -7.10 19.21
N ALA A 26 -5.15 -6.22 20.18
CA ALA A 26 -5.96 -5.04 20.00
C ALA A 26 -5.15 -4.04 19.16
N GLY A 27 -4.88 -4.42 17.92
CA GLY A 27 -4.54 -3.46 16.89
C GLY A 27 -5.79 -2.64 16.54
N PRO A 28 -5.64 -1.58 15.74
CA PRO A 28 -6.77 -0.83 15.18
C PRO A 28 -7.78 -1.76 14.52
N SER A 29 -8.94 -1.25 14.07
CA SER A 29 -10.00 -1.98 13.36
C SER A 29 -9.58 -2.70 12.05
N TRP A 30 -8.27 -2.85 11.82
CA TRP A 30 -7.59 -3.72 10.88
C TRP A 30 -7.99 -5.17 11.10
N THR A 31 -9.16 -5.51 10.57
CA THR A 31 -9.72 -6.83 10.65
C THR A 31 -9.42 -7.53 9.34
N HIS A 32 -8.65 -8.62 9.43
CA HIS A 32 -8.50 -9.72 8.45
C HIS A 32 -9.85 -10.28 7.90
N ARG A 33 -10.98 -9.72 8.34
CA ARG A 33 -12.36 -10.11 8.02
C ARG A 33 -12.99 -9.22 6.94
N VAL A 34 -12.42 -8.05 6.64
CA VAL A 34 -12.97 -7.13 5.64
C VAL A 34 -12.10 -7.18 4.40
N SER A 35 -12.67 -7.61 3.28
CA SER A 35 -12.07 -7.59 1.94
C SER A 35 -12.67 -6.44 1.13
N PRO A 36 -12.18 -5.19 1.29
CA PRO A 36 -12.78 -4.05 0.61
C PRO A 36 -12.47 -4.10 -0.89
N LYS A 37 -13.49 -4.26 -1.74
CA LYS A 37 -13.32 -4.38 -3.21
C LYS A 37 -12.55 -3.21 -3.85
N ASP A 38 -12.78 -1.99 -3.37
CA ASP A 38 -12.16 -0.78 -3.96
C ASP A 38 -10.94 -0.29 -3.17
N LEU A 39 -9.88 0.12 -3.88
CA LEU A 39 -8.70 0.79 -3.29
C LEU A 39 -9.02 2.22 -2.83
N ILE A 40 -9.84 2.95 -3.56
CA ILE A 40 -10.26 4.31 -3.22
C ILE A 40 -11.66 4.22 -2.61
N LYS A 41 -11.92 4.95 -1.52
CA LYS A 41 -13.30 5.02 -1.00
C LYS A 41 -14.18 5.70 -2.07
N THR A 42 -15.28 5.07 -2.43
CA THR A 42 -16.23 5.53 -3.47
C THR A 42 -16.59 7.01 -3.36
N ARG A 43 -16.76 7.54 -2.15
CA ARG A 43 -16.98 8.97 -1.88
C ARG A 43 -15.90 9.93 -2.40
N TRP A 44 -14.64 9.48 -2.47
CA TRP A 44 -13.51 10.28 -2.92
C TRP A 44 -13.21 10.12 -4.40
N GLN A 45 -13.70 9.06 -5.05
CA GLN A 45 -13.39 8.78 -6.45
C GLN A 45 -13.85 9.89 -7.40
N LEU A 46 -15.10 10.36 -7.25
CA LEU A 46 -15.62 11.48 -8.03
C LEU A 46 -14.86 12.78 -7.75
N LEU A 47 -14.55 13.05 -6.48
CA LEU A 47 -13.82 14.25 -6.08
C LEU A 47 -12.41 14.26 -6.68
N LEU A 48 -11.70 13.13 -6.67
CA LEU A 48 -10.38 13.00 -7.28
C LEU A 48 -10.41 13.10 -8.79
N MET A 49 -11.44 12.57 -9.46
CA MET A 49 -11.62 12.74 -10.90
C MET A 49 -11.81 14.23 -11.25
N VAL A 50 -12.65 14.94 -10.51
CA VAL A 50 -12.87 16.38 -10.71
C VAL A 50 -11.61 17.19 -10.42
N ALA A 51 -10.94 16.91 -9.29
CA ALA A 51 -9.70 17.58 -8.92
C ALA A 51 -8.58 17.34 -9.94
N GLY A 52 -8.43 16.10 -10.41
CA GLY A 52 -7.47 15.74 -11.46
C GLY A 52 -7.76 16.46 -12.77
N ALA A 53 -9.03 16.57 -13.18
CA ALA A 53 -9.42 17.31 -14.37
C ALA A 53 -9.07 18.81 -14.27
N PHE A 54 -9.21 19.44 -13.10
CA PHE A 54 -8.81 20.83 -12.90
C PHE A 54 -7.30 21.02 -12.72
N ALA A 55 -6.58 20.01 -12.25
CA ALA A 55 -5.11 20.05 -12.09
C ALA A 55 -4.34 19.78 -13.39
N ASP A 56 -4.99 19.23 -14.42
CA ASP A 56 -4.36 18.93 -15.71
C ASP A 56 -4.20 20.18 -16.58
N TYR A 57 -3.05 20.28 -17.25
CA TYR A 57 -2.67 21.42 -18.08
C TYR A 57 -3.50 21.50 -19.36
N PHE A 58 -3.93 20.35 -19.90
CA PHE A 58 -4.74 20.31 -21.11
C PHE A 58 -6.11 20.94 -20.89
N THR A 59 -6.83 20.52 -19.86
CA THR A 59 -8.13 21.08 -19.49
C THR A 59 -8.03 22.55 -19.12
N PHE A 60 -6.98 22.94 -18.38
CA PHE A 60 -6.72 24.34 -18.09
C PHE A 60 -6.56 25.18 -19.37
N GLY A 61 -5.71 24.73 -20.30
CA GLY A 61 -5.51 25.40 -21.59
C GLY A 61 -6.80 25.50 -22.42
N PHE A 62 -7.59 24.42 -22.45
CA PHE A 62 -8.89 24.39 -23.13
C PHE A 62 -9.85 25.44 -22.56
N PHE A 63 -10.04 25.48 -21.24
CA PHE A 63 -10.94 26.45 -20.61
C PHE A 63 -10.44 27.89 -20.74
N MET A 64 -9.13 28.12 -20.70
CA MET A 64 -8.53 29.44 -20.96
C MET A 64 -8.75 29.88 -22.41
N ALA A 65 -8.64 28.97 -23.38
CA ALA A 65 -8.95 29.26 -24.79
C ALA A 65 -10.43 29.56 -25.00
N CYS A 66 -11.34 28.82 -24.35
CA CYS A 66 -12.77 29.12 -24.36
C CYS A 66 -13.06 30.50 -23.73
N GLY A 67 -12.45 30.82 -22.58
CA GLY A 67 -12.58 32.12 -21.92
C GLY A 67 -12.04 33.27 -22.78
N PHE A 68 -10.96 33.02 -23.52
CA PHE A 68 -10.45 34.00 -24.48
C PHE A 68 -11.39 34.16 -25.68
N GLY A 69 -11.98 33.08 -26.18
CA GLY A 69 -12.97 33.12 -27.25
C GLY A 69 -14.24 33.89 -26.86
N THR A 70 -14.75 33.71 -25.63
CA THR A 70 -15.90 34.48 -25.14
C THR A 70 -15.56 35.96 -24.94
N PHE A 71 -14.33 36.28 -24.50
CA PHE A 71 -13.83 37.65 -24.46
C PHE A 71 -13.87 38.30 -25.84
N LEU A 72 -13.37 37.64 -26.89
CA LEU A 72 -13.40 38.17 -28.26
C LEU A 72 -14.83 38.46 -28.73
N VAL A 73 -15.77 37.53 -28.51
CA VAL A 73 -17.19 37.73 -28.85
C VAL A 73 -17.80 38.91 -28.08
N GLY A 74 -17.46 39.05 -26.80
CA GLY A 74 -17.90 40.16 -25.96
C GLY A 74 -17.43 41.52 -26.47
N VAL A 75 -16.18 41.61 -26.95
CA VAL A 75 -15.63 42.86 -27.51
C VAL A 75 -16.46 43.34 -28.70
N PHE A 76 -16.91 42.42 -29.57
CA PHE A 76 -17.73 42.77 -30.73
C PHE A 76 -19.17 43.15 -30.40
N LYS A 77 -19.75 42.65 -29.29
CA LYS A 77 -21.16 42.88 -28.94
C LYS A 77 -21.39 44.04 -27.96
N GLU A 78 -20.58 44.13 -26.91
CA GLU A 78 -20.81 45.02 -25.77
C GLU A 78 -19.71 46.08 -25.61
N GLY A 79 -18.70 46.04 -26.47
CA GLY A 79 -17.54 46.92 -26.42
C GLY A 79 -16.45 46.43 -25.47
N PHE A 80 -15.26 47.02 -25.63
CA PHE A 80 -14.02 46.54 -25.01
C PHE A 80 -14.07 46.53 -23.47
N PHE A 81 -14.61 47.57 -22.84
CA PHE A 81 -14.59 47.73 -21.39
C PHE A 81 -15.48 46.70 -20.67
N MET A 82 -16.68 46.44 -21.20
CA MET A 82 -17.57 45.42 -20.63
C MET A 82 -17.00 44.02 -20.85
N ALA A 83 -16.47 43.74 -22.04
CA ALA A 83 -15.83 42.46 -22.35
C ALA A 83 -14.64 42.17 -21.42
N LEU A 84 -13.85 43.18 -21.06
CA LEU A 84 -12.72 43.04 -20.15
C LEU A 84 -13.18 42.64 -18.75
N GLN A 85 -14.25 43.23 -18.23
CA GLN A 85 -14.80 42.86 -16.94
C GLN A 85 -15.37 41.43 -16.95
N TYR A 86 -16.13 41.05 -17.99
CA TYR A 86 -16.74 39.72 -18.08
C TYR A 86 -15.76 38.60 -18.44
N GLY A 87 -14.66 38.89 -19.14
CA GLY A 87 -13.64 37.90 -19.51
C GLY A 87 -12.59 37.68 -18.41
N THR A 88 -12.19 38.72 -17.69
CA THR A 88 -11.12 38.63 -16.69
C THR A 88 -11.53 37.81 -15.46
N TRP A 89 -12.74 38.00 -14.94
CA TRP A 89 -13.21 37.29 -13.75
C TRP A 89 -13.25 35.75 -13.90
N PRO A 90 -13.87 35.17 -14.95
CA PRO A 90 -13.89 33.73 -15.14
C PRO A 90 -12.50 33.15 -15.43
N MET A 91 -11.66 33.84 -16.21
CA MET A 91 -10.28 33.39 -16.45
C MET A 91 -9.44 33.38 -15.17
N ALA A 92 -9.58 34.42 -14.33
CA ALA A 92 -8.94 34.47 -13.02
C ALA A 92 -9.46 33.37 -12.09
N ALA A 93 -10.78 33.09 -12.10
CA ALA A 93 -11.38 32.01 -11.32
C ALA A 93 -10.87 30.64 -11.77
N ILE A 94 -10.77 30.38 -13.07
CA ILE A 94 -10.23 29.14 -13.64
C ILE A 94 -8.75 28.97 -13.26
N ALA A 95 -7.95 30.03 -13.36
CA ALA A 95 -6.54 30.01 -12.97
C ALA A 95 -6.36 29.77 -11.46
N ALA A 96 -7.15 30.43 -10.61
CA ALA A 96 -7.13 30.21 -9.17
C ALA A 96 -7.53 28.77 -8.81
N LEU A 97 -8.57 28.23 -9.47
CA LEU A 97 -9.03 26.86 -9.28
C LEU A 97 -7.96 25.84 -9.69
N HIS A 98 -7.30 26.05 -10.82
CA HIS A 98 -6.19 25.21 -11.28
C HIS A 98 -5.03 25.21 -10.27
N LEU A 99 -4.61 26.39 -9.80
CA LEU A 99 -3.54 26.52 -8.81
C LEU A 99 -3.93 25.84 -7.49
N PHE A 100 -5.18 25.99 -7.05
CA PHE A 100 -5.69 25.34 -5.85
C PHE A 100 -5.68 23.81 -5.95
N PHE A 101 -6.21 23.24 -7.03
CA PHE A 101 -6.21 21.79 -7.18
C PHE A 101 -4.82 21.21 -7.42
N ARG A 102 -3.88 22.00 -7.95
CA ARG A 102 -2.53 21.54 -8.25
C ARG A 102 -1.56 21.58 -7.07
N TYR A 103 -1.69 22.55 -6.16
CA TYR A 103 -0.74 22.73 -5.06
C TYR A 103 -1.32 22.42 -3.67
N PRO A 104 -2.24 23.23 -3.09
CA PRO A 104 -2.72 22.95 -1.74
C PRO A 104 -3.54 21.67 -1.66
N PHE A 105 -4.29 21.32 -2.71
CA PHE A 105 -5.08 20.09 -2.71
C PHE A 105 -4.20 18.84 -2.81
N THR A 106 -3.23 18.80 -3.73
CA THR A 106 -2.29 17.67 -3.83
C THR A 106 -1.48 17.49 -2.55
N TRP A 107 -0.98 18.59 -1.98
CA TRP A 107 -0.32 18.60 -0.68
C TRP A 107 -1.20 18.01 0.44
N LEU A 108 -2.49 18.36 0.48
CA LEU A 108 -3.43 17.82 1.46
C LEU A 108 -3.66 16.31 1.28
N LEU A 109 -3.74 15.83 0.03
CA LEU A 109 -3.91 14.41 -0.28
C LEU A 109 -2.67 13.60 0.09
N GLU A 110 -1.47 14.12 -0.22
CA GLU A 110 -0.20 13.48 0.12
C GLU A 110 -0.03 13.33 1.63
N ARG A 111 -0.44 14.35 2.39
CA ARG A 111 -0.37 14.33 3.86
C ARG A 111 -1.37 13.37 4.51
N ASN A 112 -2.53 13.14 3.86
CA ASN A 112 -3.65 12.38 4.44
C ASN A 112 -4.12 11.26 3.51
N LEU A 113 -3.18 10.46 3.02
CA LEU A 113 -3.44 9.36 2.10
C LEU A 113 -4.47 8.35 2.65
N ASP A 114 -4.45 8.13 3.97
CA ASP A 114 -5.34 7.21 4.69
C ASP A 114 -6.82 7.60 4.61
N PHE A 115 -7.14 8.87 4.34
CA PHE A 115 -8.53 9.27 4.14
C PHE A 115 -9.09 8.80 2.80
N ILE A 116 -8.23 8.65 1.80
CA ILE A 116 -8.59 8.37 0.41
C ILE A 116 -8.52 6.88 0.14
N ILE A 117 -7.40 6.28 0.54
CA ILE A 117 -7.06 4.89 0.28
C ILE A 117 -7.71 4.03 1.37
N LYS A 118 -8.35 2.95 0.93
CA LYS A 118 -8.69 1.82 1.79
C LYS A 118 -7.49 0.88 1.76
N ASP A 119 -7.05 0.43 2.92
CA ASP A 119 -6.15 -0.71 2.96
C ASP A 119 -6.87 -1.93 2.39
N LEU A 120 -6.22 -2.63 1.47
CA LEU A 120 -6.75 -3.81 0.79
C LEU A 120 -6.67 -5.07 1.66
N GLY A 121 -6.07 -4.99 2.84
CA GLY A 121 -5.92 -6.13 3.74
C GLY A 121 -5.00 -7.21 3.16
N CYS A 122 -4.09 -6.81 2.26
CA CYS A 122 -3.07 -7.68 1.71
C CYS A 122 -1.88 -7.72 2.66
N GLY A 123 -1.39 -8.90 2.98
CA GLY A 123 -0.26 -9.05 3.89
C GLY A 123 -0.06 -10.48 4.37
N PHE A 124 0.97 -10.61 5.19
CA PHE A 124 1.35 -11.84 5.88
C PHE A 124 0.81 -11.79 7.30
N PHE A 125 -0.15 -12.66 7.60
CA PHE A 125 -0.82 -12.66 8.90
C PHE A 125 -0.20 -13.70 9.81
N ARG A 126 0.68 -13.25 10.71
CA ARG A 126 1.34 -14.12 11.69
C ARG A 126 0.35 -14.87 12.60
N PRO A 127 -0.71 -14.28 13.17
CA PRO A 127 -1.58 -15.05 14.09
C PRO A 127 -2.38 -16.17 13.42
N THR A 128 -2.72 -16.01 12.15
CA THR A 128 -3.55 -16.98 11.40
C THR A 128 -2.73 -17.89 10.49
N GLY A 129 -1.45 -17.55 10.22
CA GLY A 129 -0.60 -18.27 9.27
C GLY A 129 -1.03 -18.10 7.80
N MET A 130 -1.95 -17.18 7.52
CA MET A 130 -2.52 -16.98 6.19
C MET A 130 -1.79 -15.85 5.46
N VAL A 131 -1.64 -16.02 4.15
CA VAL A 131 -1.19 -14.98 3.24
C VAL A 131 -2.39 -14.49 2.45
N LYS A 132 -2.67 -13.19 2.48
CA LYS A 132 -3.68 -12.58 1.63
C LYS A 132 -3.02 -11.64 0.64
N PHE A 133 -3.32 -11.80 -0.64
CA PHE A 133 -2.92 -10.83 -1.65
C PHE A 133 -3.98 -10.74 -2.74
N ARG A 134 -3.94 -9.64 -3.49
CA ARG A 134 -4.79 -9.49 -4.67
C ARG A 134 -4.13 -10.07 -5.89
N THR A 135 -4.95 -10.74 -6.66
CA THR A 135 -4.60 -11.23 -7.97
C THR A 135 -5.29 -10.36 -9.01
N TRP A 136 -4.74 -10.28 -10.22
CA TRP A 136 -5.39 -9.58 -11.33
C TRP A 136 -6.81 -10.10 -11.65
N ARG A 137 -7.07 -11.39 -11.39
CA ARG A 137 -8.31 -12.09 -11.75
C ARG A 137 -9.27 -12.32 -10.58
N GLU A 138 -8.75 -12.45 -9.36
CA GLU A 138 -9.53 -12.72 -8.14
C GLU A 138 -9.38 -11.54 -7.18
N GLU A 139 -10.52 -11.05 -6.66
CA GLU A 139 -10.57 -9.86 -5.80
C GLU A 139 -9.70 -9.99 -4.54
N THR A 140 -9.51 -11.20 -3.99
CA THR A 140 -8.61 -11.48 -2.86
C THR A 140 -8.32 -12.97 -2.83
N PHE A 141 -7.04 -13.37 -2.92
CA PHE A 141 -6.60 -14.74 -2.73
C PHE A 141 -6.06 -14.91 -1.31
N GLU A 142 -6.55 -15.93 -0.60
CA GLU A 142 -6.12 -16.27 0.75
C GLU A 142 -5.71 -17.74 0.78
N ALA A 143 -4.47 -18.02 1.19
CA ALA A 143 -3.98 -19.38 1.38
C ALA A 143 -2.98 -19.46 2.54
N PRO A 144 -2.83 -20.62 3.18
CA PRO A 144 -1.81 -20.85 4.21
C PRO A 144 -0.40 -20.63 3.67
N PHE A 145 0.49 -20.01 4.46
CA PHE A 145 1.87 -19.73 4.04
C PHE A 145 2.66 -21.00 3.67
N ILE A 146 2.37 -22.13 4.32
CA ILE A 146 3.03 -23.42 4.03
C ILE A 146 2.79 -23.94 2.61
N GLU A 147 1.75 -23.44 1.93
CA GLU A 147 1.42 -23.82 0.55
C GLU A 147 2.18 -22.96 -0.49
N PHE A 148 3.01 -22.02 -0.04
CA PHE A 148 3.83 -21.17 -0.91
C PHE A 148 5.27 -21.64 -0.96
N ASP A 149 5.77 -21.77 -2.19
CA ASP A 149 7.18 -22.06 -2.46
C ASP A 149 7.88 -20.75 -2.90
N PRO A 150 9.08 -20.42 -2.36
CA PRO A 150 9.83 -19.23 -2.74
C PRO A 150 10.55 -19.40 -4.09
N TYR A 151 10.50 -18.37 -4.92
CA TYR A 151 11.20 -18.28 -6.21
C TYR A 151 11.91 -16.94 -6.31
N ILE A 152 13.11 -16.93 -6.90
CA ILE A 152 13.82 -15.70 -7.25
C ILE A 152 13.66 -15.49 -8.75
N SER A 153 12.94 -14.43 -9.13
CA SER A 153 12.88 -13.97 -10.50
C SER A 153 13.82 -12.80 -10.72
N TYR A 154 14.28 -12.63 -11.96
CA TYR A 154 15.03 -11.45 -12.38
C TYR A 154 14.20 -10.68 -13.39
N HIS A 155 14.26 -9.36 -13.30
CA HIS A 155 13.61 -8.46 -14.23
C HIS A 155 14.66 -7.51 -14.80
N VAL A 156 14.80 -7.52 -16.12
CA VAL A 156 15.71 -6.60 -16.83
C VAL A 156 14.92 -5.38 -17.20
N GLN A 157 15.28 -4.23 -16.63
CA GLN A 157 14.65 -2.97 -17.01
C GLN A 157 15.11 -2.56 -18.42
N PRO A 158 14.28 -1.86 -19.20
CA PRO A 158 14.63 -1.43 -20.56
C PRO A 158 15.93 -0.62 -20.67
N LYS A 159 16.36 0.02 -19.57
CA LYS A 159 17.59 0.82 -19.49
C LYS A 159 18.84 0.02 -19.13
N GLY A 160 18.74 -1.30 -18.94
CA GLY A 160 19.86 -2.20 -18.64
C GLY A 160 19.95 -2.74 -17.20
N PRO A 161 19.54 -2.02 -16.13
CA PRO A 161 19.61 -2.55 -14.77
C PRO A 161 18.78 -3.82 -14.59
N VAL A 162 19.35 -4.79 -13.88
CA VAL A 162 18.65 -6.00 -13.47
C VAL A 162 18.18 -5.82 -12.02
N SER A 163 16.91 -6.08 -11.75
CA SER A 163 16.40 -6.25 -10.39
C SER A 163 16.08 -7.71 -10.14
N TYR A 164 16.41 -8.19 -8.94
CA TYR A 164 16.00 -9.50 -8.46
C TYR A 164 14.79 -9.33 -7.54
N LYS A 165 13.78 -10.19 -7.72
CA LYS A 165 12.57 -10.18 -6.89
C LYS A 165 12.40 -11.54 -6.22
N LEU A 166 12.16 -11.53 -4.92
CA LEU A 166 11.70 -12.69 -4.18
C LEU A 166 10.19 -12.79 -4.36
N GLN A 167 9.73 -13.88 -4.97
CA GLN A 167 8.33 -14.15 -5.22
C GLN A 167 7.92 -15.42 -4.49
N LEU A 168 6.71 -15.42 -3.93
CA LEU A 168 6.07 -16.60 -3.38
C LEU A 168 5.04 -17.09 -4.37
N ARG A 169 5.18 -18.34 -4.80
CA ARG A 169 4.25 -18.98 -5.71
C ARG A 169 3.46 -20.05 -4.97
N HIS A 170 2.14 -19.95 -5.05
CA HIS A 170 1.25 -20.94 -4.48
C HIS A 170 1.30 -22.24 -5.30
N ARG A 171 1.49 -23.37 -4.62
CA ARG A 171 1.69 -24.68 -5.25
C ARG A 171 0.51 -25.15 -6.09
N TYR A 172 -0.73 -24.91 -5.62
CA TYR A 172 -1.93 -25.48 -6.24
C TYR A 172 -2.59 -24.57 -7.27
N SER A 173 -2.60 -23.25 -7.05
CA SER A 173 -3.25 -22.29 -7.96
C SER A 173 -2.28 -21.67 -8.96
N GLY A 174 -0.97 -21.75 -8.70
CA GLY A 174 0.05 -21.08 -9.49
C GLY A 174 0.07 -19.56 -9.33
N TRP A 175 -0.77 -18.99 -8.46
CA TRP A 175 -0.73 -17.56 -8.12
C TRP A 175 0.59 -17.18 -7.48
N GLN A 176 1.04 -15.95 -7.72
CA GLN A 176 2.32 -15.47 -7.23
C GLN A 176 2.20 -14.07 -6.63
N THR A 177 2.94 -13.82 -5.56
CA THR A 177 3.07 -12.50 -4.91
C THR A 177 4.55 -12.14 -4.74
N ALA A 178 4.89 -10.86 -4.86
CA ALA A 178 6.25 -10.38 -4.63
C ALA A 178 6.40 -9.95 -3.17
N VAL A 179 7.49 -10.40 -2.53
CA VAL A 179 7.81 -10.09 -1.12
C VAL A 179 8.78 -8.93 -1.05
N ALA A 180 9.88 -9.02 -1.82
CA ALA A 180 10.95 -8.04 -1.81
C ALA A 180 11.54 -7.91 -3.23
N GLU A 181 11.99 -6.70 -3.57
CA GLU A 181 12.72 -6.42 -4.79
C GLU A 181 14.01 -5.69 -4.43
N VAL A 182 15.12 -6.19 -4.96
CA VAL A 182 16.46 -5.72 -4.63
C VAL A 182 17.24 -5.53 -5.93
N HIS A 183 18.18 -4.57 -5.92
CA HIS A 183 19.05 -4.34 -7.06
C HIS A 183 20.00 -5.52 -7.31
N SER A 184 20.43 -5.71 -8.56
CA SER A 184 21.36 -6.76 -9.01
C SER A 184 22.49 -7.10 -8.03
N THR A 185 23.18 -6.07 -7.52
CA THR A 185 24.37 -6.20 -6.68
C THR A 185 24.09 -6.77 -5.28
N LEU A 186 22.84 -6.72 -4.83
CA LEU A 186 22.41 -7.04 -3.47
C LEU A 186 21.57 -8.32 -3.43
N LYS A 187 21.70 -9.20 -4.43
CA LYS A 187 20.97 -10.48 -4.50
C LYS A 187 21.01 -11.29 -3.19
N VAL A 188 22.10 -11.21 -2.42
CA VAL A 188 22.25 -11.90 -1.13
C VAL A 188 21.20 -11.47 -0.11
N GLU A 189 20.77 -10.20 -0.13
CA GLU A 189 19.75 -9.66 0.77
C GLU A 189 18.39 -10.35 0.57
N LEU A 190 18.11 -10.91 -0.61
CA LEU A 190 16.88 -11.69 -0.82
C LEU A 190 16.82 -12.95 0.04
N TYR A 191 17.97 -13.58 0.34
CA TYR A 191 18.01 -14.70 1.27
C TYR A 191 17.75 -14.24 2.70
N ALA A 192 18.26 -13.06 3.08
CA ALA A 192 17.98 -12.47 4.39
C ALA A 192 16.50 -12.12 4.55
N HIS A 193 15.86 -11.55 3.51
CA HIS A 193 14.42 -11.30 3.49
C HIS A 193 13.59 -12.57 3.55
N TRP A 194 14.06 -13.66 2.95
CA TRP A 194 13.41 -14.96 3.09
C TRP A 194 13.51 -15.48 4.53
N ASP A 195 14.69 -15.46 5.14
CA ASP A 195 14.91 -15.87 6.53
C ASP A 195 14.13 -14.97 7.53
N GLU A 196 14.01 -13.69 7.24
CA GLU A 196 13.15 -12.75 7.96
C GLU A 196 11.68 -13.16 7.87
N LEU A 197 11.17 -13.39 6.65
CA LEU A 197 9.77 -13.75 6.45
C LEU A 197 9.42 -15.09 7.09
N GLN A 198 10.30 -16.08 6.99
CA GLN A 198 10.13 -17.37 7.65
C GLN A 198 10.03 -17.21 9.18
N ARG A 199 10.93 -16.43 9.79
CA ARG A 199 10.90 -16.13 11.24
C ARG A 199 9.66 -15.34 11.64
N TYR A 200 9.25 -14.37 10.82
CA TYR A 200 8.04 -13.60 11.06
C TYR A 200 6.79 -14.50 11.03
N MET A 201 6.71 -15.44 10.08
CA MET A 201 5.57 -16.35 10.01
C MET A 201 5.62 -17.45 11.08
N ASP A 202 6.80 -17.88 11.52
CA ASP A 202 6.92 -18.88 12.59
C ASP A 202 6.49 -18.32 13.95
N VAL A 203 5.39 -18.85 14.48
CA VAL A 203 4.83 -18.47 15.79
C VAL A 203 5.55 -19.09 16.98
N THR A 204 6.48 -20.01 16.75
CA THR A 204 7.27 -20.64 17.82
C THR A 204 8.50 -19.84 18.20
N GLN A 205 8.96 -18.96 17.31
CA GLN A 205 10.13 -18.11 17.48
C GLN A 205 9.72 -16.67 17.84
N PRO A 206 10.61 -15.84 18.41
CA PRO A 206 10.34 -14.41 18.54
C PRO A 206 10.32 -13.71 17.16
N LEU A 207 9.72 -12.52 17.09
CA LEU A 207 9.77 -11.66 15.89
C LEU A 207 11.21 -11.41 15.45
N PRO A 208 11.48 -11.26 14.15
CA PRO A 208 12.80 -10.88 13.67
C PRO A 208 13.17 -9.47 14.17
N ASP A 209 14.44 -9.30 14.54
CA ASP A 209 14.96 -8.06 15.13
C ASP A 209 15.20 -6.99 14.05
N ILE A 210 14.14 -6.28 13.69
CA ILE A 210 14.12 -5.29 12.60
C ILE A 210 13.46 -4.01 13.08
N PRO A 211 14.01 -2.82 12.74
CA PRO A 211 13.48 -1.55 13.22
C PRO A 211 11.98 -1.33 12.94
N ALA A 212 11.48 -1.87 11.83
CA ALA A 212 10.06 -1.78 11.47
C ALA A 212 9.13 -2.55 12.43
N LEU A 213 9.61 -3.64 13.02
CA LEU A 213 8.82 -4.49 13.93
C LEU A 213 9.02 -4.13 15.40
N GLU A 214 10.04 -3.34 15.72
CA GLU A 214 10.37 -2.94 17.09
C GLU A 214 9.17 -2.34 17.85
N PRO A 215 8.37 -1.41 17.28
CA PRO A 215 7.23 -0.84 17.98
C PRO A 215 6.14 -1.86 18.30
N TYR A 216 6.10 -3.00 17.61
CA TYR A 216 5.04 -4.00 17.71
C TYR A 216 5.47 -5.24 18.51
N ARG A 217 6.72 -5.32 18.99
CA ARG A 217 7.25 -6.50 19.70
C ARG A 217 6.47 -6.85 20.96
N HIS A 218 6.09 -5.84 21.73
CA HIS A 218 5.32 -5.98 22.95
C HIS A 218 3.92 -6.56 22.74
N LEU A 219 3.40 -6.50 21.50
CA LEU A 219 2.11 -7.06 21.15
C LEU A 219 2.21 -8.59 21.03
N ASP A 220 3.28 -9.11 20.42
CA ASP A 220 3.42 -10.55 20.21
C ASP A 220 3.76 -11.30 21.51
N PRO A 221 2.94 -12.26 21.97
CA PRO A 221 3.16 -12.93 23.26
C PRO A 221 4.47 -13.71 23.31
N THR A 222 4.82 -14.38 22.21
CA THR A 222 6.05 -15.17 22.11
C THR A 222 7.30 -14.31 22.15
N THR A 223 7.25 -13.13 21.53
CA THR A 223 8.33 -12.14 21.58
C THR A 223 8.41 -11.49 22.95
N ALA A 224 7.27 -11.13 23.55
CA ALA A 224 7.23 -10.54 24.89
C ALA A 224 7.78 -11.48 25.96
N GLU A 225 7.45 -12.78 25.92
CA GLU A 225 8.01 -13.80 26.82
C GLU A 225 9.53 -13.98 26.61
N PHE A 226 10.00 -13.93 25.37
CA PHE A 226 11.42 -14.01 25.04
C PHE A 226 12.21 -12.78 25.54
N ASP A 227 11.67 -11.58 25.34
CA ASP A 227 12.26 -10.31 25.76
C ASP A 227 12.26 -10.21 27.31
N ALA A 228 11.18 -10.63 27.98
CA ALA A 228 11.09 -10.70 29.43
C ALA A 228 12.08 -11.70 30.06
N ALA A 229 12.43 -12.77 29.32
CA ALA A 229 13.46 -13.72 29.74
C ALA A 229 14.90 -13.16 29.62
N GLY A 230 15.07 -11.92 29.15
CA GLY A 230 16.38 -11.28 29.03
C GLY A 230 17.30 -11.95 28.00
N LYS A 231 16.73 -12.76 27.09
CA LYS A 231 17.48 -13.47 26.04
C LYS A 231 17.83 -12.57 24.84
N ARG A 232 17.58 -11.27 24.96
CA ARG A 232 17.92 -10.28 23.97
C ARG A 232 19.38 -9.89 24.15
N GLU A 233 20.18 -10.07 23.11
CA GLU A 233 21.61 -9.65 23.10
C GLU A 233 21.77 -8.12 23.01
N ARG A 234 20.67 -7.39 22.75
CA ARG A 234 20.63 -5.93 22.64
C ARG A 234 19.92 -5.33 23.87
N PRO A 235 20.49 -4.30 24.52
CA PRO A 235 19.80 -3.59 25.61
C PRO A 235 18.46 -3.03 25.12
N SER A 236 17.43 -3.06 25.97
CA SER A 236 16.23 -2.27 25.74
C SER A 236 16.60 -0.79 25.89
N ASP A 237 16.47 -0.02 24.82
CA ASP A 237 16.58 1.45 24.85
C ASP A 237 15.41 2.09 25.65
#